data_AF-A0A8H6HDN5-F1
#
_entry.id   AF-A0A8H6HDN5-F1
#
_cell.length_a   1.000
_cell.length_b   1.000
_cell.length_c   1.000
_cell.angle_alpha   90.00
_cell.angle_beta   90.00
_cell.angle_gamma   90.00
#
_symmetry.space_group_name_H-M   'P 1'
#
loop_
_entity.id
_entity.type
_entity.pdbx_description
1 polymer ?
#
loop_
_entity_poly.entity_id
_entity_poly.type
_entity_poly.pdbx_seq_one_letter_code
_entity_poly.pdbx_strand_id
1 'polypeptide(L)'
;MSSACSSMQHRMGSFERFVLTAPDKVVDLAMAAIPAWTLPTLGKLNSRLRFWYYGYARRIWDFELFVRLYVPRAATLLALLDGSNAMIYGEAVLRFLLRCPSAMTPLDICTTLSKCHQLNRLLEDDGFKQDHP
;
A
#
# COMPACT_ATOMS: atom_id res chain seq x y z
N MET A 1 1.91 -55.47 -4.37
CA MET A 1 2.82 -54.61 -3.58
C MET A 1 2.60 -53.19 -4.06
N SER A 2 1.65 -52.48 -3.44
CA SER A 2 1.32 -51.09 -3.74
C SER A 2 1.29 -50.30 -2.45
N SER A 3 1.60 -49.01 -2.58
CA SER A 3 1.45 -47.97 -1.55
C SER A 3 2.69 -47.69 -0.70
N ALA A 4 3.71 -47.13 -1.34
CA ALA A 4 4.56 -46.11 -0.73
C ALA A 4 4.26 -44.76 -1.40
N CYS A 5 3.01 -44.31 -1.32
CA CYS A 5 2.62 -42.95 -1.64
C CYS A 5 1.97 -42.33 -0.39
N SER A 6 2.68 -42.41 0.73
CA SER A 6 2.32 -41.65 1.93
C SER A 6 2.71 -40.21 1.66
N SER A 7 1.72 -39.49 1.17
CA SER A 7 1.66 -38.05 0.97
C SER A 7 2.59 -37.27 1.92
N MET A 8 3.47 -36.46 1.32
CA MET A 8 3.99 -35.27 1.97
C MET A 8 2.80 -34.32 2.21
N GLN A 9 1.98 -34.62 3.22
CA GLN A 9 1.05 -33.65 3.79
C GLN A 9 1.91 -32.59 4.47
N HIS A 10 2.18 -31.52 3.73
CA HIS A 10 2.76 -30.29 4.27
C HIS A 10 1.91 -29.91 5.49
N ARG A 11 2.44 -30.13 6.70
CA ARG A 11 1.75 -29.81 7.95
C ARG A 11 1.56 -28.30 7.98
N MET A 12 0.34 -27.88 7.68
CA MET A 12 -0.05 -26.49 7.66
C MET A 12 0.08 -25.91 9.07
N GLY A 13 0.75 -24.76 9.18
CA GLY A 13 0.90 -24.06 10.45
C GLY A 13 -0.45 -23.64 11.03
N SER A 14 -0.55 -23.47 12.35
CA SER A 14 -1.78 -23.00 13.01
C SER A 14 -2.26 -21.65 12.46
N PHE A 15 -1.34 -20.74 12.16
CA PHE A 15 -1.64 -19.45 11.55
C PHE A 15 -2.16 -19.57 10.12
N GLU A 16 -1.53 -20.41 9.29
CA GLU A 16 -1.99 -20.66 7.92
C GLU A 16 -3.41 -21.26 7.91
N ARG A 17 -3.67 -22.19 8.84
CA ARG A 17 -5.00 -22.77 9.01
C ARG A 17 -6.02 -21.70 9.40
N PHE A 18 -5.69 -20.85 10.37
CA PHE A 18 -6.52 -19.72 10.76
C PHE A 18 -6.85 -18.81 9.56
N VAL A 19 -5.84 -18.42 8.78
CA VAL A 19 -6.02 -17.55 7.60
C VAL A 19 -6.93 -18.19 6.54
N LEU A 20 -6.92 -19.52 6.39
CA LEU A 20 -7.76 -20.21 5.41
C LEU A 20 -9.18 -20.52 5.87
N THR A 21 -9.41 -20.64 7.18
CA THR A 21 -10.72 -21.06 7.72
C THR A 21 -11.51 -19.92 8.36
N ALA A 22 -10.84 -18.85 8.78
CA ALA A 22 -11.49 -17.70 9.39
C ALA A 22 -12.20 -16.84 8.32
N PRO A 23 -13.29 -16.13 8.69
CA PRO A 23 -13.89 -15.15 7.80
C PRO A 23 -12.89 -14.04 7.44
N ASP A 24 -12.96 -13.52 6.21
CA ASP A 24 -12.05 -12.47 5.70
C ASP A 24 -11.91 -11.27 6.65
N LYS A 25 -13.02 -10.84 7.27
CA LYS A 25 -13.01 -9.72 8.25
C LYS A 25 -12.13 -10.02 9.47
N VAL A 26 -12.12 -11.27 9.94
CA VAL A 26 -11.32 -11.71 11.09
C VAL A 26 -9.84 -11.78 10.69
N VAL A 27 -9.55 -12.26 9.48
CA VAL A 27 -8.19 -12.25 8.92
C VAL A 27 -7.69 -10.81 8.78
N ASP A 28 -8.52 -9.90 8.26
CA ASP A 28 -8.17 -8.48 8.12
C ASP A 28 -7.89 -7.81 9.46
N LEU A 29 -8.67 -8.10 10.50
CA LEU A 29 -8.41 -7.63 11.86
C LEU A 29 -7.08 -8.16 12.41
N ALA A 30 -6.79 -9.45 12.20
CA ALA A 30 -5.52 -10.03 12.60
C ALA A 30 -4.33 -9.37 11.86
N MET A 31 -4.46 -9.13 10.55
CA MET A 31 -3.44 -8.42 9.76
C MET A 31 -3.30 -6.95 10.19
N ALA A 32 -4.39 -6.30 10.59
CA ALA A 32 -4.36 -4.93 11.13
C ALA A 32 -3.56 -4.84 12.44
N ALA A 33 -3.61 -5.87 13.28
CA ALA A 33 -2.86 -5.93 14.53
C ALA A 33 -1.36 -6.18 14.33
N ILE A 34 -0.94 -6.76 13.20
CA ILE A 34 0.48 -7.01 12.90
C ILE A 34 1.12 -5.70 12.43
N PRO A 35 2.28 -5.27 12.96
CA PRO A 35 2.94 -4.03 12.51
C PRO A 35 3.19 -3.97 11.01
N ALA A 36 3.01 -2.79 10.41
CA ALA A 36 3.04 -2.61 8.96
C ALA A 36 4.38 -3.05 8.33
N TRP A 37 5.51 -2.80 9.01
CA TRP A 37 6.84 -3.22 8.56
C TRP A 37 7.07 -4.74 8.61
N THR A 38 6.27 -5.46 9.39
CA THR A 38 6.36 -6.92 9.51
C THR A 38 5.49 -7.63 8.46
N LEU A 39 4.41 -7.00 7.98
CA LEU A 39 3.52 -7.62 7.00
C LEU A 39 4.21 -8.13 5.72
N PRO A 40 5.19 -7.40 5.11
CA PRO A 40 5.90 -7.90 3.94
C PRO A 40 6.68 -9.19 4.18
N THR A 41 7.12 -9.45 5.43
CA THR A 41 7.84 -10.69 5.74
C THR A 41 6.89 -11.89 5.74
N LEU A 42 5.62 -11.72 6.15
CA LEU A 42 4.59 -12.78 6.07
C LEU A 42 4.39 -13.27 4.63
N GLY A 43 4.36 -12.35 3.66
CA GLY A 43 4.25 -12.69 2.25
C GLY A 43 5.48 -13.43 1.68
N LYS A 44 6.60 -13.43 2.41
CA LYS A 44 7.81 -14.18 2.04
C LYS A 44 7.86 -15.57 2.66
N LEU A 45 7.12 -15.84 3.73
CA LEU A 45 7.14 -17.13 4.43
C LEU A 45 6.56 -18.27 3.60
N ASN A 46 5.43 -18.06 2.92
CA ASN A 46 4.85 -19.02 1.99
C ASN A 46 3.96 -18.33 0.93
N SER A 47 3.67 -19.04 -0.18
CA SER A 47 2.88 -18.51 -1.30
C SER A 47 1.41 -18.22 -0.96
N ARG A 48 0.83 -18.91 0.04
CA ARG A 48 -0.55 -18.70 0.47
C ARG A 48 -0.70 -17.39 1.26
N LEU A 49 0.19 -17.16 2.23
CA LEU A 49 0.26 -15.91 3.00
C LEU A 49 0.61 -14.73 2.10
N ARG A 50 1.39 -14.95 1.03
CA ARG A 50 1.61 -13.95 -0.01
C ARG A 50 0.31 -13.48 -0.67
N PHE A 51 -0.56 -14.41 -1.04
CA PHE A 51 -1.86 -14.08 -1.63
C PHE A 51 -2.71 -13.22 -0.69
N TRP A 52 -2.80 -13.63 0.58
CA TRP A 52 -3.54 -12.87 1.59
C TRP A 52 -2.93 -11.50 1.88
N TYR A 53 -1.61 -11.44 2.00
CA TYR A 53 -0.88 -10.17 2.15
C TYR A 53 -1.21 -9.23 0.99
N TYR A 54 -1.13 -9.67 -0.27
CA TYR A 54 -1.46 -8.81 -1.41
C TYR A 54 -2.93 -8.38 -1.42
N GLY A 55 -3.85 -9.27 -1.06
CA GLY A 55 -5.27 -8.94 -0.93
C GLY A 55 -5.52 -7.87 0.13
N TYR A 56 -4.94 -8.04 1.31
CA TYR A 56 -5.00 -7.06 2.41
C TYR A 56 -4.33 -5.73 2.02
N ALA A 57 -3.12 -5.81 1.47
CA ALA A 57 -2.33 -4.65 1.04
C ALA A 57 -3.09 -3.78 0.04
N ARG A 58 -3.75 -4.38 -0.95
CA ARG A 58 -4.55 -3.65 -1.95
C ARG A 58 -5.76 -2.93 -1.34
N ARG A 59 -6.34 -3.45 -0.26
CA ARG A 59 -7.47 -2.82 0.43
C ARG A 59 -7.03 -1.68 1.33
N ILE A 60 -5.91 -1.85 2.02
CA ILE A 60 -5.45 -0.91 3.05
C ILE A 60 -4.59 0.21 2.46
N TRP A 61 -3.70 -0.10 1.54
CA TRP A 61 -2.86 0.87 0.87
C TRP A 61 -3.45 1.26 -0.49
N ASP A 62 -4.65 1.85 -0.45
CA ASP A 62 -5.25 2.51 -1.61
C ASP A 62 -4.60 3.88 -1.82
N PHE A 63 -3.59 3.91 -2.70
CA PHE A 63 -2.83 5.12 -3.01
C PHE A 63 -3.68 6.20 -3.67
N GLU A 64 -4.69 5.86 -4.46
CA GLU A 64 -5.56 6.85 -5.09
C GLU A 64 -6.45 7.52 -4.04
N LEU A 65 -7.04 6.74 -3.12
CA LEU A 65 -7.77 7.29 -1.99
C LEU A 65 -6.88 8.16 -1.10
N PHE A 66 -5.64 7.74 -0.84
CA PHE A 66 -4.68 8.53 -0.08
C PHE A 66 -4.34 9.85 -0.77
N VAL A 67 -3.98 9.84 -2.05
CA VAL A 67 -3.62 11.06 -2.80
C VAL A 67 -4.81 12.00 -2.95
N ARG A 68 -6.03 11.47 -3.04
CA ARG A 68 -7.26 12.25 -3.11
C ARG A 68 -7.55 13.09 -1.87
N LEU A 69 -6.92 12.78 -0.73
CA LEU A 69 -6.96 13.64 0.45
C LEU A 69 -6.22 14.97 0.24
N TYR A 70 -5.29 14.99 -0.73
CA TYR A 70 -4.45 16.15 -1.02
C TYR A 70 -4.86 16.86 -2.29
N VAL A 71 -5.20 16.12 -3.35
CA VAL A 71 -5.55 16.71 -4.66
C VAL A 71 -6.84 16.11 -5.22
N PRO A 72 -7.78 16.92 -5.74
CA PRO A 72 -9.01 16.40 -6.35
C PRO A 72 -8.75 15.41 -7.49
N ARG A 73 -7.78 15.69 -8.36
CA ARG A 73 -7.44 14.86 -9.52
C ARG A 73 -6.33 13.85 -9.21
N ALA A 74 -6.55 13.02 -8.19
CA ALA A 74 -5.58 12.03 -7.71
C ALA A 74 -5.06 11.07 -8.80
N ALA A 75 -5.96 10.53 -9.63
CA ALA A 75 -5.57 9.64 -10.72
C ALA A 75 -4.63 10.33 -11.74
N THR A 76 -4.89 11.60 -12.05
CA THR A 76 -4.03 12.40 -12.94
C THR A 76 -2.68 12.66 -12.31
N LEU A 77 -2.63 13.01 -11.02
CA LEU A 77 -1.36 13.17 -10.31
C LEU A 77 -0.58 11.86 -10.31
N LEU A 78 -1.21 10.73 -9.98
CA LEU A 78 -0.56 9.42 -10.00
C LEU A 78 -0.03 9.05 -11.39
N ALA A 79 -0.76 9.36 -12.46
CA ALA A 79 -0.28 9.17 -13.83
C ALA A 79 0.93 10.06 -14.17
N LEU A 80 0.99 11.29 -13.67
CA LEU A 80 2.18 12.14 -13.80
C LEU A 80 3.37 11.58 -13.02
N LEU A 81 3.11 10.93 -11.90
CA LEU A 81 4.13 10.32 -11.05
C LEU A 81 4.64 8.97 -11.59
N ASP A 82 3.88 8.31 -12.46
CA ASP A 82 4.27 7.02 -13.02
C ASP A 82 5.63 7.10 -13.76
N GLY A 83 6.48 6.09 -13.51
CA GLY A 83 7.88 6.02 -13.96
C GLY A 83 8.94 6.42 -12.91
N SER A 84 10.21 6.45 -13.31
CA SER A 84 11.38 6.58 -12.42
C SER A 84 11.71 8.01 -11.95
N ASN A 85 10.99 9.02 -12.46
CA ASN A 85 11.44 10.42 -12.43
C ASN A 85 10.57 11.33 -11.56
N ALA A 86 9.62 10.75 -10.83
CA ALA A 86 8.83 11.45 -9.83
C ALA A 86 8.35 10.49 -8.74
N MET A 87 8.22 10.97 -7.51
CA MET A 87 7.72 10.18 -6.39
C MET A 87 7.06 11.06 -5.34
N ILE A 88 6.01 10.55 -4.72
CA ILE A 88 5.53 11.03 -3.42
C ILE A 88 6.42 10.46 -2.32
N TYR A 89 6.78 11.28 -1.35
CA TYR A 89 7.61 10.87 -0.22
C TYR A 89 7.23 11.64 1.05
N GLY A 90 8.07 11.51 2.09
CA GLY A 90 7.93 12.29 3.31
C GLY A 90 6.99 11.69 4.36
N GLU A 91 6.62 12.52 5.32
CA GLU A 91 5.89 12.07 6.52
C GLU A 91 4.49 11.57 6.21
N ALA A 92 3.78 12.21 5.28
CA ALA A 92 2.44 11.79 4.85
C ALA A 92 2.44 10.35 4.33
N VAL A 93 3.41 10.00 3.46
CA VAL A 93 3.55 8.66 2.89
C VAL A 93 3.96 7.66 3.96
N LEU A 94 4.89 8.01 4.85
CA LEU A 94 5.31 7.14 5.95
C LEU A 94 4.15 6.79 6.87
N ARG A 95 3.35 7.79 7.28
CA ARG A 95 2.18 7.59 8.14
C ARG A 95 1.12 6.72 7.47
N PHE A 96 0.86 6.95 6.18
CA PHE A 96 -0.02 6.09 5.37
C PHE A 96 0.46 4.64 5.35
N LEU A 97 1.74 4.40 5.07
CA LEU A 97 2.32 3.06 5.03
C LEU A 97 2.28 2.38 6.42
N LEU A 98 2.53 3.14 7.48
CA LEU A 98 2.48 2.64 8.86
C LEU A 98 1.06 2.44 9.40
N ARG A 99 0.03 2.85 8.66
CA ARG A 99 -1.39 2.83 9.07
C ARG A 99 -1.62 3.66 10.34
N CYS A 100 -0.90 4.77 10.46
CA CYS A 100 -1.07 5.72 11.55
C CYS A 100 -2.20 6.69 11.18
N PRO A 101 -3.33 6.72 11.92
CA PRO A 101 -4.32 7.77 11.74
C PRO A 101 -3.68 9.09 12.18
N SER A 102 -3.61 10.07 11.28
CA SER A 102 -3.07 11.38 11.64
C SER A 102 -3.86 12.53 11.07
N ALA A 103 -3.67 13.70 11.69
CA ALA A 103 -3.96 14.98 11.05
C ALA A 103 -3.26 15.04 9.68
N MET A 104 -3.89 15.76 8.74
CA MET A 104 -3.36 15.97 7.40
C MET A 104 -2.01 16.69 7.49
N THR A 105 -0.94 16.02 7.08
CA THR A 105 0.43 16.58 6.99
C THR A 105 0.73 16.91 5.53
N PRO A 106 1.60 17.88 5.21
CA PRO A 106 1.96 18.18 3.83
C PRO A 106 2.39 16.94 3.04
N LEU A 107 1.99 16.88 1.76
CA LEU A 107 2.40 15.83 0.82
C LEU A 107 3.62 16.31 0.05
N ASP A 108 4.76 15.65 0.26
CA ASP A 108 6.00 15.98 -0.44
C ASP A 108 6.07 15.23 -1.78
N ILE A 109 6.42 15.96 -2.85
CA ILE A 109 6.55 15.41 -4.20
C ILE A 109 7.93 15.78 -4.76
N CYS A 110 8.73 14.77 -5.09
CA CYS A 110 9.99 14.94 -5.78
C CYS A 110 9.76 14.66 -7.26
N THR A 111 10.25 15.54 -8.14
CA THR A 111 10.08 15.38 -9.58
C THR A 111 11.19 16.05 -10.36
N THR A 112 11.43 15.59 -11.59
CA THR A 112 12.29 16.30 -12.55
C THR A 112 11.74 17.66 -12.93
N LEU A 113 12.62 18.60 -13.32
CA LEU A 113 12.22 19.93 -13.77
C LEU A 113 11.21 19.88 -14.93
N SER A 114 11.37 18.94 -15.87
CA SER A 114 10.45 18.75 -16.99
C SER A 114 9.02 18.40 -16.55
N LYS A 115 8.87 17.61 -15.49
CA LYS A 115 7.56 17.23 -14.93
C LYS A 115 7.04 18.28 -13.94
N CYS A 116 7.91 19.10 -13.34
CA CYS A 116 7.53 20.17 -12.41
C CYS A 116 6.54 21.16 -13.04
N HIS A 117 6.73 21.57 -14.29
CA HIS A 117 5.79 22.46 -14.96
C HIS A 117 4.40 21.83 -15.17
N GLN A 118 4.34 20.54 -15.45
CA GLN A 118 3.06 19.82 -15.61
C GLN A 118 2.36 19.67 -14.25
N LEU A 119 3.13 19.37 -13.20
CA LEU A 119 2.64 19.31 -11.83
C LEU A 119 2.09 20.67 -11.37
N ASN A 120 2.82 21.77 -11.58
CA ASN A 120 2.38 23.10 -11.19
C ASN A 120 1.08 23.49 -11.89
N ARG A 121 0.95 23.24 -13.20
CA ARG A 121 -0.31 23.48 -13.92
C ARG A 121 -1.46 22.63 -13.37
N LEU A 122 -1.22 21.36 -13.08
CA LEU A 122 -2.23 20.49 -12.46
C LEU A 122 -2.68 21.06 -11.10
N LEU A 123 -1.74 21.50 -10.26
CA LEU A 123 -2.06 22.07 -8.96
C LEU A 123 -2.77 23.42 -9.09
N GLU A 124 -2.34 24.31 -9.98
CA GLU A 124 -2.98 25.60 -10.24
C GLU A 124 -4.44 25.44 -10.71
N ASP A 125 -4.68 24.52 -11.64
CA ASP A 125 -6.01 24.13 -12.10
C ASP A 125 -6.90 23.56 -10.95
N ASP A 126 -6.28 22.91 -9.95
CA ASP A 126 -6.95 22.42 -8.74
C ASP A 126 -7.13 23.53 -7.68
N GLY A 127 -6.73 24.76 -7.98
CA GLY A 127 -6.89 25.95 -7.12
C GLY A 127 -5.75 26.18 -6.13
N PHE A 128 -4.66 25.41 -6.23
CA PHE A 128 -3.48 25.64 -5.40
C PHE A 128 -2.75 26.91 -5.84
N LYS A 129 -2.20 27.64 -4.87
CA LYS A 129 -1.38 28.82 -5.11
C LYS A 129 0.06 28.50 -4.73
N GLN A 130 1.00 29.02 -5.52
CA GLN A 130 2.39 29.00 -5.14
C GLN A 130 2.60 30.02 -4.01
N ASP A 131 3.02 29.54 -2.85
CA ASP A 131 3.52 30.44 -1.81
C ASP A 131 4.90 30.93 -2.27
N HIS A 132 4.98 32.21 -2.61
CA HIS A 132 6.26 32.89 -2.77
C HIS A 132 6.77 33.26 -1.38
N PRO A 133 7.98 32.83 -0.98
CA PRO A 133 8.60 33.29 0.26
C PRO A 133 8.91 34.80 0.22
#